data_AF-A0A7S1WR41-F1
#
_entry.id   AF-A0A7S1WR41-F1
#
_cell.length_a   1.000
_cell.length_b   1.000
_cell.length_c   1.000
_cell.angle_alpha   90.00
_cell.angle_beta   90.00
_cell.angle_gamma   90.00
#
_symmetry.space_group_name_H-M   'P 1'
#
loop_
_entity.id
_entity.type
_entity.pdbx_description
1 polymer ?
#
loop_
_entity_poly.entity_id
_entity_poly.type
_entity_poly.pdbx_seq_one_letter_code
_entity_poly.pdbx_strand_id
1 'polypeptide(L)'
;EVSAYSGPSVGQLAMQALGALAAAGGVMAATAGVQSALQLVVGIAGLYAIMSVNEYCVHRYYQHLGMNKTGFMRWLRGKFGLKAIKTSGHVEHHKETLDDMTLDIKPDGILDTDPFRGTAFSWSVSAIMTLEIALQSYPWLWLCGWSLKASTIALFAALLLHACVWQTLHPAMHELPDPPITYGVPGWSMKFLRGSGYFKFLYMNHEGHHRAPGAHGNYNVCCPLADHLFGTYVGVIPPKQPQPQAA
;
A
#
# COMPACT_ATOMS: atom_id res chain seq x y z
N GLU A 1 -23.79 -16.14 -8.48
CA GLU A 1 -24.29 -15.20 -7.47
C GLU A 1 -23.12 -14.38 -6.95
N VAL A 2 -23.17 -13.05 -7.04
CA VAL A 2 -22.14 -12.20 -6.43
C VAL A 2 -22.36 -12.27 -4.92
N SER A 3 -21.50 -13.02 -4.22
CA SER A 3 -21.56 -13.18 -2.77
C SER A 3 -21.55 -11.80 -2.11
N ALA A 4 -22.69 -11.40 -1.54
CA ALA A 4 -22.79 -10.17 -0.77
C ALA A 4 -21.76 -10.23 0.36
N TYR A 5 -20.90 -9.22 0.42
CA TYR A 5 -19.77 -9.19 1.34
C TYR A 5 -20.22 -9.37 2.81
N SER A 6 -19.74 -10.44 3.46
CA SER A 6 -19.94 -10.71 4.89
C SER A 6 -18.70 -10.44 5.77
N GLY A 7 -17.66 -9.78 5.23
CA GLY A 7 -16.45 -9.48 6.00
C GLY A 7 -16.61 -8.24 6.90
N PRO A 8 -15.59 -7.89 7.69
CA PRO A 8 -15.61 -6.70 8.53
C PRO A 8 -15.61 -5.42 7.68
N SER A 9 -16.46 -4.45 8.00
CA SER A 9 -16.44 -3.13 7.37
C SER A 9 -15.14 -2.37 7.69
N VAL A 10 -14.84 -1.32 6.90
CA VAL A 10 -13.76 -0.37 7.20
C VAL A 10 -13.86 0.14 8.63
N GLY A 11 -15.07 0.47 9.07
CA GLY A 11 -15.33 0.90 10.44
C GLY A 11 -14.97 -0.16 11.48
N GLN A 12 -15.26 -1.44 11.22
CA GLN A 12 -14.90 -2.52 12.14
C GLN A 12 -13.37 -2.71 12.23
N LEU A 13 -12.65 -2.67 11.10
CA LEU A 13 -11.19 -2.76 11.09
C LEU A 13 -10.54 -1.55 11.79
N ALA A 14 -11.05 -0.34 11.53
CA ALA A 14 -10.60 0.88 12.20
C ALA A 14 -10.81 0.80 13.72
N MET A 15 -11.97 0.31 14.16
CA MET A 15 -12.26 0.12 15.59
C MET A 15 -11.36 -0.92 16.25
N GLN A 16 -11.01 -2.01 15.54
CA GLN A 16 -10.05 -2.99 16.04
C GLN A 16 -8.65 -2.39 16.20
N ALA A 17 -8.19 -1.61 15.22
CA ALA A 17 -6.91 -0.91 15.29
C ALA A 17 -6.88 0.12 16.44
N LEU A 18 -7.95 0.91 16.60
CA LEU A 18 -8.10 1.84 17.72
C LEU A 18 -8.12 1.12 19.07
N GLY A 19 -8.81 -0.02 19.16
CA GLY A 19 -8.84 -0.86 20.37
C GLY A 19 -7.45 -1.38 20.75
N ALA A 20 -6.67 -1.88 19.77
CA ALA A 20 -5.30 -2.33 19.99
C ALA A 20 -4.38 -1.19 20.44
N LEU A 21 -4.49 -0.02 19.79
CA LEU A 21 -3.69 1.16 20.14
C LEU A 21 -4.04 1.70 21.53
N ALA A 22 -5.34 1.73 21.87
CA ALA A 22 -5.82 2.14 23.20
C ALA A 22 -5.35 1.15 24.28
N ALA A 23 -5.38 -0.15 24.02
CA ALA A 23 -4.88 -1.17 24.94
C ALA A 23 -3.36 -1.00 25.18
N ALA A 24 -2.58 -0.83 24.12
CA ALA A 24 -1.13 -0.58 24.23
C ALA A 24 -0.84 0.72 24.99
N GLY A 25 -1.58 1.79 24.71
CA GLY A 25 -1.50 3.05 25.45
C GLY A 25 -1.84 2.90 26.93
N GLY A 26 -2.88 2.13 27.27
CA GLY A 26 -3.26 1.84 28.65
C GLY A 26 -2.19 1.09 29.43
N VAL A 27 -1.60 0.05 28.81
CA VAL A 27 -0.48 -0.71 29.40
C VAL A 27 0.73 0.21 29.62
N MET A 28 1.07 1.04 28.64
CA MET A 28 2.17 2.00 28.79
C MET A 28 1.90 3.05 29.86
N ALA A 29 0.65 3.53 29.98
CA ALA A 29 0.29 4.51 30.99
C ALA A 29 0.45 3.92 32.40
N ALA A 30 0.04 2.66 32.57
CA ALA A 30 0.15 1.95 33.85
C ALA A 30 1.60 1.62 34.24
N THR A 31 2.47 1.34 33.27
CA THR A 31 3.84 0.85 33.52
C THR A 31 4.91 1.95 33.46
N ALA A 32 4.73 2.96 32.62
CA ALA A 32 5.72 4.00 32.30
C ALA A 32 5.16 5.43 32.35
N GLY A 33 3.91 5.60 32.79
CA GLY A 33 3.26 6.91 32.96
C GLY A 33 2.57 7.44 31.70
N VAL A 34 1.66 8.39 31.92
CA VAL A 34 0.78 8.97 30.87
C VAL A 34 1.56 9.61 29.74
N GLN A 35 2.67 10.28 30.03
CA GLN A 35 3.52 10.89 29.00
C GLN A 35 4.04 9.83 28.02
N SER A 36 4.62 8.74 28.53
CA SER A 36 5.13 7.64 27.70
C SER A 36 4.02 6.98 26.84
N ALA A 37 2.81 6.87 27.40
CA ALA A 37 1.65 6.38 26.66
C ALA A 37 1.25 7.30 25.49
N LEU A 38 1.22 8.62 25.74
CA LEU A 38 0.92 9.60 24.69
C LEU A 38 2.00 9.59 23.60
N GLN A 39 3.28 9.51 23.98
CA GLN A 39 4.39 9.38 23.03
C GLN A 39 4.24 8.12 22.17
N LEU A 40 3.86 6.98 22.77
CA LEU A 40 3.62 5.74 22.02
C LEU A 40 2.47 5.93 21.02
N VAL A 41 1.30 6.36 21.49
CA VAL A 41 0.07 6.45 20.69
C VAL A 41 0.25 7.42 19.52
N VAL A 42 0.74 8.64 19.80
CA VAL A 42 0.94 9.67 18.77
C VAL A 42 2.07 9.30 17.82
N GLY A 43 3.16 8.73 18.35
CA GLY A 43 4.30 8.26 17.56
C GLY A 43 3.89 7.19 16.54
N ILE A 44 3.19 6.14 17.00
CA ILE A 44 2.72 5.05 16.13
C ILE A 44 1.65 5.52 15.15
N ALA A 45 0.69 6.34 15.59
CA ALA A 45 -0.35 6.87 14.71
C ALA A 45 0.26 7.72 13.57
N GLY A 46 1.21 8.60 13.88
CA GLY A 46 1.88 9.40 12.86
C GLY A 46 2.83 8.59 11.97
N LEU A 47 3.51 7.58 12.49
CA LEU A 47 4.29 6.64 11.66
C LEU A 47 3.40 5.93 10.64
N TYR A 48 2.24 5.42 11.06
CA TYR A 48 1.26 4.82 10.16
C TYR A 48 0.77 5.82 9.10
N ALA A 49 0.47 7.06 9.50
CA ALA A 49 0.04 8.09 8.57
C ALA A 49 1.12 8.42 7.53
N ILE A 50 2.39 8.52 7.94
CA ILE A 50 3.53 8.74 7.04
C ILE A 50 3.66 7.57 6.05
N MET A 51 3.57 6.33 6.52
CA MET A 51 3.64 5.15 5.65
C MET A 51 2.49 5.13 4.63
N SER A 52 1.26 5.41 5.06
CA SER A 52 0.11 5.47 4.16
C SER A 52 0.23 6.59 3.12
N VAL A 53 0.68 7.79 3.53
CA VAL A 53 0.90 8.90 2.60
C VAL A 53 2.04 8.60 1.64
N ASN A 54 3.12 7.94 2.09
CA ASN A 54 4.21 7.52 1.20
C ASN A 54 3.72 6.50 0.17
N GLU A 55 3.01 5.44 0.58
CA GLU A 55 2.44 4.45 -0.34
C GLU A 55 1.52 5.13 -1.37
N TYR A 56 0.64 6.02 -0.93
CA TYR A 56 -0.22 6.81 -1.82
C TYR A 56 0.59 7.64 -2.82
N CYS A 57 1.62 8.35 -2.35
CA CYS A 57 2.43 9.22 -3.20
C CYS A 57 3.23 8.42 -4.22
N VAL A 58 3.85 7.32 -3.81
CA VAL A 58 4.58 6.41 -4.71
C VAL A 58 3.62 5.84 -5.73
N HIS A 59 2.48 5.31 -5.30
CA HIS A 59 1.54 4.67 -6.21
C HIS A 59 0.93 5.68 -7.20
N ARG A 60 0.41 6.81 -6.72
CA ARG A 60 -0.22 7.83 -7.57
C ARG A 60 0.76 8.58 -8.46
N TYR A 61 1.87 9.05 -7.91
CA TYR A 61 2.74 9.99 -8.63
C TYR A 61 3.89 9.28 -9.33
N TYR A 62 4.47 8.23 -8.74
CA TYR A 62 5.54 7.48 -9.37
C TYR A 62 4.99 6.34 -10.25
N GLN A 63 4.27 5.37 -9.69
CA GLN A 63 3.82 4.19 -10.43
C GLN A 63 2.77 4.52 -11.50
N HIS A 64 1.80 5.40 -11.22
CA HIS A 64 0.83 5.93 -12.20
C HIS A 64 1.34 7.12 -13.01
N LEU A 65 2.63 7.46 -12.90
CA LEU A 65 3.29 8.55 -13.64
C LEU A 65 2.64 9.93 -13.45
N GLY A 66 1.84 10.11 -12.40
CA GLY A 66 1.19 11.39 -12.08
C GLY A 66 2.18 12.54 -11.92
N MET A 67 3.40 12.24 -11.46
CA MET A 67 4.49 13.20 -11.31
C MET A 67 4.82 13.91 -12.63
N ASN A 68 4.76 13.21 -13.77
CA ASN A 68 5.00 13.79 -15.09
C ASN A 68 3.96 14.87 -15.47
N LYS A 69 2.77 14.80 -14.88
CA LYS A 69 1.64 15.71 -15.10
C LYS A 69 1.59 16.88 -14.11
N THR A 70 2.54 17.00 -13.19
CA THR A 70 2.60 18.16 -12.27
C THR A 70 3.20 19.39 -12.97
N GLY A 71 2.74 20.59 -12.61
CA GLY A 71 3.27 21.84 -13.16
C GLY A 71 4.76 22.03 -12.86
N PHE A 72 5.17 21.70 -11.63
CA PHE A 72 6.56 21.77 -11.18
C PHE A 72 7.49 20.87 -12.01
N MET A 73 7.12 19.61 -12.25
CA MET A 73 7.96 18.71 -13.04
C MET A 73 7.97 19.09 -14.52
N ARG A 74 6.85 19.58 -15.08
CA ARG A 74 6.87 20.14 -16.44
C ARG A 74 7.84 21.32 -16.55
N TRP A 75 7.83 22.20 -15.56
CA TRP A 75 8.76 23.33 -15.49
C TRP A 75 10.21 22.88 -15.37
N LEU A 76 10.53 21.94 -14.47
CA LEU A 76 11.88 21.38 -14.33
C LEU A 76 12.37 20.73 -15.63
N ARG A 77 11.54 19.93 -16.28
CA ARG A 77 11.89 19.33 -17.58
C ARG A 77 12.14 20.38 -18.66
N GLY A 78 11.28 21.41 -18.73
CA GLY A 78 11.47 22.51 -19.68
C GLY A 78 12.73 23.34 -19.42
N LYS A 79 13.05 23.59 -18.15
CA LYS A 79 14.20 24.43 -17.75
C LYS A 79 15.54 23.69 -17.83
N PHE A 80 15.56 22.41 -17.47
CA PHE A 80 16.80 21.63 -17.30
C PHE A 80 16.93 20.45 -18.27
N GLY A 81 16.00 20.29 -19.22
CA GLY A 81 16.05 19.18 -20.19
C GLY A 81 15.88 17.79 -19.58
N LEU A 82 15.29 17.70 -18.38
CA LEU A 82 15.08 16.41 -17.70
C LEU A 82 14.10 15.54 -18.49
N LYS A 83 14.38 14.23 -18.54
CA LYS A 83 13.49 13.25 -19.17
C LYS A 83 12.26 12.98 -18.30
N ALA A 84 11.17 12.57 -18.93
CA ALA A 84 10.00 12.09 -18.21
C ALA A 84 10.35 10.81 -17.43
N ILE A 85 9.72 10.65 -16.25
CA ILE A 85 9.81 9.42 -15.46
C ILE A 85 9.18 8.30 -16.29
N LYS A 86 9.85 7.16 -16.37
CA LYS A 86 9.36 5.97 -17.08
C LYS A 86 8.55 5.08 -16.14
N THR A 87 7.68 4.25 -16.71
CA THR A 87 6.89 3.26 -15.97
C THR A 87 7.81 2.30 -15.21
N SER A 88 7.35 1.87 -14.02
CA SER A 88 7.96 0.80 -13.24
C SER A 88 7.41 -0.59 -13.63
N GLY A 89 6.67 -0.69 -14.73
CA GLY A 89 5.84 -1.85 -15.09
C GLY A 89 4.43 -1.81 -14.51
N HIS A 90 4.14 -0.86 -13.62
CA HIS A 90 2.85 -0.80 -12.93
C HIS A 90 1.68 -0.41 -13.84
N VAL A 91 1.90 0.51 -14.78
CA VAL A 91 0.87 0.87 -15.76
C VAL A 91 0.56 -0.32 -16.67
N GLU A 92 1.55 -1.14 -16.95
CA GLU A 92 1.41 -2.37 -17.73
C GLU A 92 0.65 -3.44 -16.94
N HIS A 93 0.93 -3.60 -15.64
CA HIS A 93 0.15 -4.46 -14.74
C HIS A 93 -1.34 -4.12 -14.78
N HIS A 94 -1.67 -2.82 -14.77
CA HIS A 94 -3.05 -2.35 -14.94
C HIS A 94 -3.70 -2.75 -16.26
N LYS A 95 -2.94 -2.71 -17.37
CA LYS A 95 -3.47 -3.09 -18.69
C LYS A 95 -3.75 -4.58 -18.79
N GLU A 96 -2.97 -5.40 -18.09
CA GLU A 96 -3.06 -6.85 -18.11
C GLU A 96 -4.10 -7.37 -17.11
N THR A 97 -4.47 -6.58 -16.11
CA THR A 97 -5.46 -6.96 -15.11
C THR A 97 -6.87 -6.96 -15.70
N LEU A 98 -7.50 -8.13 -15.69
CA LEU A 98 -8.87 -8.33 -16.11
C LEU A 98 -9.86 -7.84 -15.04
N ASP A 99 -11.12 -7.69 -15.41
CA ASP A 99 -12.16 -7.19 -14.49
C ASP A 99 -12.36 -8.11 -13.26
N ASP A 100 -11.95 -9.38 -13.32
CA ASP A 100 -11.96 -10.37 -12.22
C ASP A 100 -10.65 -10.42 -11.42
N MET A 101 -9.74 -9.44 -11.63
CA MET A 101 -8.42 -9.30 -11.00
C MET A 101 -7.36 -10.32 -11.43
N THR A 102 -7.70 -11.32 -12.24
CA THR A 102 -6.69 -12.18 -12.87
C THR A 102 -5.91 -11.39 -13.94
N LEU A 103 -4.78 -11.93 -14.39
CA LEU A 103 -3.92 -11.26 -15.37
C LEU A 103 -3.98 -11.96 -16.73
N ASP A 104 -3.93 -11.19 -17.82
CA ASP A 104 -3.84 -11.71 -19.19
C ASP A 104 -2.64 -12.67 -19.32
N ILE A 105 -2.86 -13.78 -20.01
CA ILE A 105 -1.89 -14.83 -20.29
C ILE A 105 -0.69 -14.28 -21.06
N LYS A 106 -0.89 -13.23 -21.88
CA LYS A 106 0.19 -12.56 -22.62
C LYS A 106 0.68 -11.31 -21.89
N PRO A 107 1.83 -11.39 -21.19
CA PRO A 107 2.43 -10.19 -20.61
C PRO A 107 2.88 -9.17 -21.66
N ASP A 108 2.87 -7.91 -21.24
CA ASP A 108 3.52 -6.78 -21.86
C ASP A 108 5.04 -6.99 -21.72
N GLY A 109 5.78 -6.67 -22.78
CA GLY A 109 7.21 -6.95 -22.86
C GLY A 109 8.06 -6.35 -21.73
N ILE A 110 7.58 -5.32 -21.02
CA ILE A 110 8.29 -4.79 -19.84
C ILE A 110 8.12 -5.68 -18.59
N LEU A 111 7.04 -6.46 -18.52
CA LEU A 111 6.71 -7.35 -17.40
C LEU A 111 7.10 -8.80 -17.66
N ASP A 112 7.44 -9.18 -18.90
CA ASP A 112 7.87 -10.54 -19.29
C ASP A 112 8.96 -11.14 -18.37
N THR A 113 9.86 -10.30 -17.85
CA THR A 113 10.96 -10.76 -16.99
C THR A 113 10.65 -10.74 -15.49
N ASP A 114 9.52 -10.18 -15.08
CA ASP A 114 9.10 -10.13 -13.68
C ASP A 114 7.99 -11.17 -13.40
N PRO A 115 8.30 -12.30 -12.75
CA PRO A 115 7.31 -13.34 -12.46
C PRO A 115 6.19 -12.88 -11.52
N PHE A 116 6.36 -11.72 -10.86
CA PHE A 116 5.35 -11.12 -10.00
C PHE A 116 4.64 -9.94 -10.66
N ARG A 117 4.96 -9.62 -11.93
CA ARG A 117 4.28 -8.63 -12.78
C ARG A 117 3.97 -7.30 -12.08
N GLY A 118 4.96 -6.75 -11.35
CA GLY A 118 4.81 -5.48 -10.65
C GLY A 118 4.00 -5.54 -9.34
N THR A 119 3.55 -6.72 -8.90
CA THR A 119 2.79 -6.88 -7.65
C THR A 119 3.67 -7.10 -6.42
N ALA A 120 4.95 -7.43 -6.60
CA ALA A 120 5.90 -7.66 -5.52
C ALA A 120 7.04 -6.63 -5.52
N PHE A 121 7.64 -6.41 -4.35
CA PHE A 121 8.84 -5.60 -4.17
C PHE A 121 10.06 -6.45 -3.88
N SER A 122 11.14 -6.17 -4.58
CA SER A 122 12.44 -6.75 -4.30
C SER A 122 13.05 -6.13 -3.02
N TRP A 123 14.14 -6.71 -2.53
CA TRP A 123 14.91 -6.12 -1.43
C TRP A 123 15.43 -4.72 -1.74
N SER A 124 15.82 -4.44 -2.98
CA SER A 124 16.30 -3.11 -3.37
C SER A 124 15.17 -2.07 -3.33
N VAL A 125 13.97 -2.42 -3.81
CA VAL A 125 12.80 -1.55 -3.72
C VAL A 125 12.39 -1.34 -2.25
N SER A 126 12.40 -2.41 -1.46
CA SER A 126 12.11 -2.33 -0.02
C SER A 126 13.08 -1.40 0.72
N ALA A 127 14.37 -1.43 0.37
CA ALA A 127 15.37 -0.54 0.93
C ALA A 127 15.13 0.93 0.53
N ILE A 128 14.75 1.20 -0.71
CA ILE A 128 14.40 2.56 -1.17
C ILE A 128 13.18 3.09 -0.39
N MET A 129 12.09 2.32 -0.32
CA MET A 129 10.89 2.69 0.45
C MET A 129 11.22 2.93 1.93
N THR A 130 12.10 2.09 2.51
CA THR A 130 12.58 2.27 3.88
C THR A 130 13.25 3.62 4.07
N LEU A 131 14.13 4.02 3.14
CA LEU A 131 14.83 5.32 3.22
C LEU A 131 13.86 6.50 3.05
N GLU A 132 12.90 6.40 2.13
CA GLU A 132 11.89 7.44 1.92
C GLU A 132 11.01 7.67 3.15
N ILE A 133 10.59 6.59 3.81
CA ILE A 133 9.78 6.64 5.02
C ILE A 133 10.64 7.07 6.22
N ALA A 134 11.89 6.61 6.32
CA ALA A 134 12.83 6.99 7.37
C ALA A 134 13.04 8.51 7.43
N LEU A 135 13.23 9.15 6.27
CA LEU A 135 13.47 10.59 6.16
C LEU A 135 12.36 11.42 6.81
N GLN A 136 11.11 10.96 6.72
CA GLN A 136 9.94 11.62 7.27
C GLN A 136 9.65 11.18 8.72
N SER A 137 9.87 9.90 9.01
CA SER A 137 9.53 9.28 10.30
C SER A 137 10.47 9.69 11.42
N TYR A 138 11.77 9.84 11.15
CA TYR A 138 12.73 10.21 12.20
C TYR A 138 12.44 11.58 12.83
N PRO A 139 12.25 12.67 12.05
CA PRO A 139 11.84 13.96 12.61
C PRO A 139 10.53 13.87 13.40
N TRP A 140 9.53 13.16 12.87
CA TRP A 140 8.24 12.98 13.53
C TRP A 140 8.36 12.28 14.89
N LEU A 141 9.02 11.12 14.92
CA LEU A 141 9.18 10.33 16.14
C LEU A 141 10.04 11.05 17.17
N TRP A 142 11.07 11.79 16.72
CA TRP A 142 11.86 12.67 17.59
C TRP A 142 11.01 13.78 18.23
N LEU A 143 10.14 14.44 17.47
CA LEU A 143 9.18 15.42 18.00
C LEU A 143 8.19 14.80 19.00
N CYS A 144 7.86 13.52 18.83
CA CYS A 144 7.09 12.74 19.79
C CYS A 144 7.89 12.31 21.02
N GLY A 145 9.17 12.72 21.16
CA GLY A 145 10.03 12.41 22.30
C GLY A 145 10.69 11.03 22.25
N TRP A 146 10.68 10.35 21.10
CA TRP A 146 11.32 9.04 20.98
C TRP A 146 12.84 9.18 20.82
N SER A 147 13.57 8.26 21.46
CA SER A 147 15.01 8.11 21.19
C SER A 147 15.25 7.56 19.79
N LEU A 148 16.41 7.86 19.19
CA LEU A 148 16.79 7.31 17.88
C LEU A 148 16.69 5.78 17.85
N LYS A 149 17.14 5.10 18.91
CA LYS A 149 17.06 3.63 19.02
C LYS A 149 15.61 3.13 18.95
N ALA A 150 14.71 3.72 19.73
CA ALA A 150 13.30 3.34 19.73
C ALA A 150 12.65 3.62 18.35
N SER A 151 12.95 4.78 17.77
CA SER A 151 12.46 5.17 16.44
C SER A 151 12.91 4.19 15.36
N THR A 152 14.21 3.82 15.35
CA THR A 152 14.75 2.84 14.40
C THR A 152 14.07 1.48 14.54
N ILE A 153 13.90 0.98 15.78
CA ILE A 153 13.23 -0.31 16.01
C ILE A 153 11.80 -0.28 15.48
N ALA A 154 11.02 0.74 15.83
CA ALA A 154 9.63 0.85 15.40
C ALA A 154 9.50 1.02 13.89
N LEU A 155 10.36 1.83 13.27
CA LEU A 155 10.41 2.01 11.82
C LEU A 155 10.65 0.68 11.10
N PHE A 156 11.69 -0.06 11.47
CA PHE A 156 12.00 -1.36 10.85
C PHE A 156 10.90 -2.39 11.10
N ALA A 157 10.33 -2.43 12.30
CA ALA A 157 9.21 -3.33 12.60
C ALA A 157 7.98 -3.01 11.75
N ALA A 158 7.62 -1.73 11.61
CA ALA A 158 6.49 -1.30 10.81
C ALA A 158 6.68 -1.57 9.32
N LEU A 159 7.88 -1.27 8.78
CA LEU A 159 8.22 -1.53 7.38
C LEU A 159 8.27 -3.03 7.07
N LEU A 160 8.83 -3.85 7.97
CA LEU A 160 8.83 -5.29 7.80
C LEU A 160 7.39 -5.84 7.80
N LEU A 161 6.55 -5.37 8.72
CA LEU A 161 5.14 -5.75 8.77
C LEU A 161 4.41 -5.36 7.47
N HIS A 162 4.60 -4.13 7.00
CA HIS A 162 4.03 -3.66 5.74
C HIS A 162 4.50 -4.49 4.54
N ALA A 163 5.80 -4.76 4.44
CA ALA A 163 6.36 -5.59 3.38
C ALA A 163 5.83 -7.03 3.45
N CYS A 164 5.70 -7.61 4.64
CA CYS A 164 5.06 -8.93 4.82
C CYS A 164 3.62 -8.93 4.30
N VAL A 165 2.83 -7.91 4.65
CA VAL A 165 1.44 -7.77 4.15
C VAL A 165 1.43 -7.62 2.63
N TRP A 166 2.22 -6.70 2.07
CA TRP A 166 2.29 -6.47 0.63
C TRP A 166 2.66 -7.73 -0.15
N GLN A 167 3.79 -8.34 0.18
CA GLN A 167 4.32 -9.53 -0.50
C GLN A 167 3.41 -10.74 -0.37
N THR A 168 2.67 -10.83 0.73
CA THR A 168 1.72 -11.93 0.96
C THR A 168 0.42 -11.73 0.21
N LEU A 169 -0.11 -10.51 0.20
CA LEU A 169 -1.48 -10.25 -0.20
C LEU A 169 -1.57 -9.73 -1.63
N HIS A 170 -0.77 -8.75 -2.05
CA HIS A 170 -0.94 -8.14 -3.37
C HIS A 170 -0.74 -9.13 -4.54
N PRO A 171 0.32 -9.96 -4.60
CA PRO A 171 0.41 -11.02 -5.61
C PRO A 171 -0.77 -11.99 -5.57
N ALA A 172 -1.24 -12.35 -4.37
CA ALA A 172 -2.36 -13.26 -4.20
C ALA A 172 -3.71 -12.68 -4.64
N MET A 173 -3.86 -11.34 -4.67
CA MET A 173 -5.05 -10.68 -5.26
C MET A 173 -5.14 -10.92 -6.76
N HIS A 174 -4.03 -11.24 -7.41
CA HIS A 174 -3.89 -11.46 -8.85
C HIS A 174 -3.55 -12.93 -9.20
N GLU A 175 -3.74 -13.86 -8.26
CA GLU A 175 -3.43 -15.29 -8.43
C GLU A 175 -1.96 -15.60 -8.79
N LEU A 176 -1.05 -14.70 -8.43
CA LEU A 176 0.39 -14.84 -8.67
C LEU A 176 1.09 -15.65 -7.55
N PRO A 177 2.25 -16.27 -7.86
CA PRO A 177 3.01 -17.04 -6.88
C PRO A 177 3.63 -16.17 -5.78
N ASP A 178 3.91 -16.80 -4.64
CA ASP A 178 4.56 -16.14 -3.50
C ASP A 178 6.02 -15.76 -3.86
N PRO A 179 6.45 -14.49 -3.68
CA PRO A 179 7.85 -14.13 -3.85
C PRO A 179 8.75 -14.87 -2.84
N PRO A 180 9.89 -15.44 -3.27
CA PRO A 180 10.83 -16.11 -2.39
C PRO A 180 11.69 -15.10 -1.62
N ILE A 181 12.34 -15.56 -0.54
CA ILE A 181 13.24 -14.74 0.29
C ILE A 181 14.43 -14.16 -0.50
N THR A 182 14.84 -14.80 -1.59
CA THR A 182 15.94 -14.33 -2.44
C THR A 182 15.54 -13.11 -3.27
N TYR A 183 14.24 -12.86 -3.46
CA TYR A 183 13.72 -11.71 -4.18
C TYR A 183 13.43 -10.54 -3.23
N GLY A 184 12.68 -10.79 -2.16
CA GLY A 184 12.23 -9.80 -1.19
C GLY A 184 11.73 -10.46 0.09
N VAL A 185 10.93 -9.75 0.90
CA VAL A 185 10.25 -10.38 2.04
C VAL A 185 9.38 -11.56 1.51
N PRO A 186 9.44 -12.75 2.13
CA PRO A 186 8.76 -13.93 1.59
C PRO A 186 7.24 -13.78 1.60
N GLY A 187 6.59 -14.07 0.48
CA GLY A 187 5.12 -13.96 0.34
C GLY A 187 4.33 -14.96 1.19
N TRP A 188 4.97 -15.98 1.75
CA TRP A 188 4.32 -16.91 2.69
C TRP A 188 4.32 -16.40 4.14
N SER A 189 5.04 -15.32 4.45
CA SER A 189 5.28 -14.82 5.82
C SER A 189 3.99 -14.51 6.60
N MET A 190 2.93 -14.10 5.91
CA MET A 190 1.62 -13.84 6.52
C MET A 190 0.48 -14.56 5.81
N LYS A 191 0.74 -15.74 5.22
CA LYS A 191 -0.24 -16.46 4.39
C LYS A 191 -1.59 -16.70 5.07
N PHE A 192 -1.60 -16.83 6.41
CA PHE A 192 -2.82 -16.96 7.21
C PHE A 192 -3.80 -15.78 7.03
N LEU A 193 -3.34 -14.61 6.59
CA LEU A 193 -4.18 -13.45 6.31
C LEU A 193 -5.02 -13.61 5.04
N ARG A 194 -4.68 -14.49 4.09
CA ARG A 194 -5.41 -14.62 2.80
C ARG A 194 -6.86 -15.07 2.95
N GLY A 195 -7.20 -15.76 4.03
CA GLY A 195 -8.59 -16.13 4.37
C GLY A 195 -9.29 -15.12 5.27
N SER A 196 -8.64 -14.02 5.64
CA SER A 196 -9.15 -13.09 6.66
C SER A 196 -10.06 -12.01 6.07
N GLY A 197 -10.90 -11.44 6.93
CA GLY A 197 -11.66 -10.24 6.60
C GLY A 197 -10.79 -9.03 6.24
N TYR A 198 -9.56 -8.96 6.76
CA TYR A 198 -8.58 -7.94 6.42
C TYR A 198 -8.12 -8.07 4.95
N PHE A 199 -7.77 -9.27 4.49
CA PHE A 199 -7.44 -9.50 3.08
C PHE A 199 -8.61 -9.15 2.17
N LYS A 200 -9.82 -9.58 2.53
CA LYS A 200 -11.02 -9.29 1.73
C LYS A 200 -11.26 -7.78 1.60
N PHE A 201 -11.04 -7.02 2.67
CA PHE A 201 -11.10 -5.56 2.62
C PHE A 201 -10.06 -4.96 1.66
N LEU A 202 -8.78 -5.32 1.82
CA LEU A 202 -7.73 -4.80 0.94
C LEU A 202 -7.93 -5.21 -0.52
N TYR A 203 -8.36 -6.45 -0.76
CA TYR A 203 -8.70 -6.96 -2.09
C TYR A 203 -9.77 -6.08 -2.74
N MET A 204 -10.90 -5.82 -2.08
CA MET A 204 -11.96 -4.99 -2.65
C MET A 204 -11.52 -3.54 -2.88
N ASN A 205 -10.67 -3.01 -2.00
CA ASN A 205 -10.12 -1.67 -2.16
C ASN A 205 -9.24 -1.58 -3.41
N HIS A 206 -8.32 -2.54 -3.57
CA HIS A 206 -7.42 -2.65 -4.73
C HIS A 206 -8.16 -3.00 -6.02
N GLU A 207 -9.19 -3.83 -5.94
CA GLU A 207 -10.10 -4.11 -7.06
C GLU A 207 -10.84 -2.84 -7.50
N GLY A 208 -11.31 -2.03 -6.55
CA GLY A 208 -11.85 -0.70 -6.82
C GLY A 208 -10.83 0.21 -7.52
N HIS A 209 -9.55 0.12 -7.16
CA HIS A 209 -8.47 0.84 -7.85
C HIS A 209 -8.36 0.43 -9.33
N HIS A 210 -8.28 -0.88 -9.62
CA HIS A 210 -8.19 -1.38 -10.99
C HIS A 210 -9.43 -1.08 -11.84
N ARG A 211 -10.63 -1.10 -11.25
CA ARG A 211 -11.89 -0.85 -11.96
C ARG A 211 -12.22 0.63 -12.14
N ALA A 212 -11.64 1.52 -11.33
CA ALA A 212 -11.88 2.95 -11.45
C ALA A 212 -11.44 3.45 -12.83
N PRO A 213 -12.17 4.37 -13.49
CA PRO A 213 -11.75 4.94 -14.77
C PRO A 213 -10.33 5.51 -14.71
N GLY A 214 -9.42 4.93 -15.48
CA GLY A 214 -7.99 5.30 -15.50
C GLY A 214 -7.23 4.92 -14.23
N ALA A 215 -7.75 4.01 -13.41
CA ALA A 215 -7.22 3.64 -12.11
C ALA A 215 -6.99 4.85 -11.16
N HIS A 216 -7.90 5.83 -11.24
CA HIS A 216 -7.82 7.06 -10.48
C HIS A 216 -8.61 6.99 -9.16
N GLY A 217 -8.04 6.33 -8.15
CA GLY A 217 -8.63 6.22 -6.80
C GLY A 217 -8.11 4.98 -6.07
N ASN A 218 -8.30 4.90 -4.74
CA ASN A 218 -7.85 3.77 -3.90
C ASN A 218 -6.34 3.42 -4.11
N TYR A 219 -5.45 4.41 -4.10
CA TYR A 219 -4.02 4.20 -4.30
C TYR A 219 -3.30 3.50 -3.14
N ASN A 220 -3.87 3.45 -1.94
CA ASN A 220 -3.35 2.63 -0.86
C ASN A 220 -3.82 1.18 -1.04
N VAL A 221 -2.92 0.28 -1.40
CA VAL A 221 -3.17 -1.15 -1.54
C VAL A 221 -3.15 -1.85 -0.18
N CYS A 222 -2.11 -1.61 0.64
CA CYS A 222 -1.87 -2.35 1.89
C CYS A 222 -1.83 -1.45 3.14
N CYS A 223 -1.61 -0.15 2.99
CA CYS A 223 -1.61 0.84 4.08
C CYS A 223 -2.70 1.91 3.90
N PRO A 224 -3.99 1.56 4.10
CA PRO A 224 -5.12 2.44 3.79
C PRO A 224 -5.28 3.59 4.79
N LEU A 225 -5.24 4.82 4.31
CA LEU A 225 -5.66 6.03 5.04
C LEU A 225 -5.61 7.26 4.12
N ALA A 226 -4.51 7.44 3.39
CA ALA A 226 -4.26 8.64 2.60
C ALA A 226 -5.31 8.87 1.50
N ASP A 227 -5.91 7.81 0.92
CA ASP A 227 -7.04 7.97 0.01
C ASP A 227 -8.25 8.68 0.64
N HIS A 228 -8.54 8.40 1.92
CA HIS A 228 -9.60 9.11 2.64
C HIS A 228 -9.19 10.54 2.96
N LEU A 229 -7.92 10.77 3.32
CA LEU A 229 -7.41 12.12 3.61
C LEU A 229 -7.41 13.03 2.37
N PHE A 230 -7.14 12.46 1.20
CA PHE A 230 -7.03 13.22 -0.06
C PHE A 230 -8.25 13.11 -0.97
N GLY A 231 -9.33 12.48 -0.49
CA GLY A 231 -10.60 12.40 -1.23
C GLY A 231 -10.52 11.54 -2.51
N THR A 232 -9.67 10.52 -2.51
CA THR A 232 -9.48 9.58 -3.63
C THR A 232 -9.97 8.17 -3.32
N TYR A 233 -10.59 7.98 -2.16
CA TYR A 233 -11.31 6.76 -1.86
C TYR A 233 -12.59 6.67 -2.71
N VAL A 234 -12.68 5.66 -3.57
CA VAL A 234 -13.81 5.44 -4.49
C VAL A 234 -14.71 4.29 -4.06
N GLY A 235 -14.44 3.67 -2.90
CA GLY A 235 -15.23 2.55 -2.41
C GLY A 235 -15.01 1.27 -3.22
N VAL A 236 -16.01 0.38 -3.18
CA VAL A 236 -16.05 -0.86 -3.97
C VAL A 236 -16.76 -0.56 -5.28
N ILE A 237 -16.08 -0.86 -6.40
CA ILE A 237 -16.64 -0.70 -7.74
C ILE A 237 -17.04 -2.08 -8.27
N PRO A 238 -18.32 -2.30 -8.66
CA PRO A 238 -18.75 -3.59 -9.17
C PRO A 238 -18.06 -3.93 -10.51
N PRO A 239 -17.96 -5.21 -10.88
CA PRO A 239 -17.45 -5.62 -12.19
C PRO A 239 -18.28 -4.96 -13.30
N LYS A 240 -17.66 -4.63 -14.44
CA LYS A 240 -18.46 -4.21 -15.59
C LYS A 240 -19.33 -5.40 -16.00
N GLN A 241 -20.61 -5.15 -16.27
CA GLN A 241 -21.46 -6.20 -16.81
C GLN A 241 -20.84 -6.70 -18.13
N PRO A 242 -20.88 -8.01 -18.41
CA PRO A 242 -20.44 -8.51 -19.71
C PRO A 242 -21.21 -7.74 -20.77
N GLN A 243 -20.49 -7.06 -21.67
CA GLN A 243 -21.16 -6.50 -22.84
C GLN A 243 -21.84 -7.66 -23.56
N PRO A 244 -23.14 -7.55 -23.91
CA PRO A 244 -23.75 -8.56 -24.75
C PRO A 244 -22.88 -8.69 -25.99
N GLN A 245 -22.38 -9.90 -26.24
CA GLN A 245 -21.64 -10.20 -27.46
C GLN A 245 -22.52 -9.72 -28.62
N ALA A 246 -22.00 -8.79 -29.41
CA ALA A 246 -22.68 -8.35 -30.61
C ALA A 246 -22.96 -9.60 -31.46
N ALA A 247 -24.25 -9.91 -31.64
CA ALA A 247 -24.72 -11.04 -32.40
C ALA A 247 -24.38 -10.90 -33.90
#